data_AF-A0A2P5HNM8-F1
#
_entry.id   AF-A0A2P5HNM8-F1
#
_cell.length_a   1.000
_cell.length_b   1.000
_cell.length_c   1.000
_cell.angle_alpha   90.00
_cell.angle_beta   90.00
_cell.angle_gamma   90.00
#
_symmetry.space_group_name_H-M   'P 1'
#
loop_
_entity.id
_entity.type
_entity.pdbx_description
1 polymer ?
#
loop_
_entity_poly.entity_id
_entity_poly.type
_entity_poly.pdbx_seq_one_letter_code
_entity_poly.pdbx_strand_id
1 'polypeptide(L)'
;MLLPHDLHYLTASEVLKLLENDTITVETYAQSLLNHIKDRDDIVKAWAYLGKTTTTEFTVTMHNSGPDTTNPHDPGRTPGGSSCGSAAAVADFQVPISLGAQTGGSIIRPASFTGTFAMKPTHNSISTEGQKEFSPTFDTFGFFARSLEDLQLLAGVFALQDDKSPKDIPLQNASVALINSPFWPRAGPGTVAAMSKAATILKNSGVKVDVGRFSKGP
;
A
#
# COMPACT_ATOMS: atom_id res chain seq x y z
N MET A 1 -26.54 -8.12 10.24
CA MET A 1 -26.73 -7.84 8.81
C MET A 1 -26.01 -6.53 8.54
N LEU A 2 -24.97 -6.52 7.68
CA LEU A 2 -24.28 -5.27 7.34
C LEU A 2 -25.28 -4.36 6.62
N LEU A 3 -25.35 -3.09 7.02
CA LEU A 3 -26.23 -2.14 6.36
C LEU A 3 -25.63 -1.77 4.99
N PRO A 4 -26.45 -1.48 3.96
CA PRO A 4 -25.94 -1.17 2.61
C PRO A 4 -24.92 -0.02 2.56
N HIS A 5 -24.94 0.90 3.53
CA HIS A 5 -23.98 2.00 3.62
C HIS A 5 -22.60 1.56 4.14
N ASP A 6 -22.49 0.45 4.87
CA ASP A 6 -21.23 -0.01 5.49
C ASP A 6 -20.39 -0.90 4.57
N LEU A 7 -20.88 -1.22 3.37
CA LEU A 7 -20.18 -2.15 2.47
C LEU A 7 -18.79 -1.63 2.06
N HIS A 8 -18.58 -0.31 2.02
CA HIS A 8 -17.28 0.30 1.72
C HIS A 8 -16.14 -0.11 2.67
N TYR A 9 -16.46 -0.57 3.89
CA TYR A 9 -15.46 -1.09 4.85
C TYR A 9 -14.92 -2.47 4.47
N LEU A 10 -15.65 -3.25 3.66
CA LEU A 10 -15.28 -4.62 3.32
C LEU A 10 -14.06 -4.69 2.39
N THR A 11 -13.15 -5.62 2.63
CA THR A 11 -12.04 -5.92 1.72
C THR A 11 -12.54 -6.40 0.35
N ALA A 12 -11.72 -6.29 -0.69
CA ALA A 12 -12.09 -6.76 -2.02
C ALA A 12 -12.42 -8.27 -2.01
N SER A 13 -11.68 -9.05 -1.23
CA SER A 13 -11.88 -10.49 -1.06
C SER A 13 -13.20 -10.83 -0.36
N GLU A 14 -13.65 -10.02 0.60
CA GLU A 14 -14.97 -10.19 1.22
C GLU A 14 -16.10 -9.82 0.27
N VAL A 15 -15.95 -8.70 -0.45
CA VAL A 15 -16.93 -8.26 -1.46
C VAL A 15 -17.08 -9.30 -2.55
N LEU A 16 -15.97 -9.87 -3.04
CA LEU A 16 -15.98 -10.91 -4.06
C LEU A 16 -16.84 -12.11 -3.62
N LYS A 17 -16.66 -12.60 -2.38
CA LYS A 17 -17.48 -13.69 -1.83
C LYS A 17 -18.96 -13.35 -1.74
N LEU A 18 -19.30 -12.10 -1.43
CA LEU A 18 -20.70 -11.67 -1.36
C LEU A 18 -21.32 -11.55 -2.75
N LEU A 19 -20.56 -11.11 -3.76
CA LEU A 19 -20.98 -11.06 -5.15
C LEU A 19 -21.17 -12.47 -5.73
N GLU A 20 -20.22 -13.39 -5.49
CA GLU A 20 -20.29 -14.78 -5.96
C GLU A 20 -21.48 -15.56 -5.39
N ASN A 21 -21.94 -15.17 -4.19
CA ASN A 21 -23.11 -15.76 -3.53
C ASN A 21 -24.40 -14.94 -3.75
N ASP A 22 -24.40 -13.99 -4.70
CA ASP A 22 -25.54 -13.12 -5.03
C ASP A 22 -26.14 -12.38 -3.80
N THR A 23 -25.34 -12.16 -2.76
CA THR A 23 -25.78 -11.53 -1.51
C THR A 23 -25.83 -10.00 -1.63
N ILE A 24 -24.98 -9.43 -2.49
CA ILE A 24 -24.99 -8.02 -2.88
C ILE A 24 -24.85 -7.91 -4.40
N THR A 25 -25.19 -6.76 -4.97
CA THR A 25 -24.91 -6.47 -6.38
C THR A 25 -23.70 -5.55 -6.52
N VAL A 26 -23.07 -5.56 -7.70
CA VAL A 26 -22.01 -4.60 -8.05
C VAL A 26 -22.50 -3.16 -7.88
N GLU A 27 -23.73 -2.86 -8.30
CA GLU A 27 -24.35 -1.54 -8.17
C GLU A 27 -24.47 -1.12 -6.70
N THR A 28 -24.96 -2.01 -5.83
CA THR A 28 -25.10 -1.71 -4.40
C THR A 28 -23.75 -1.42 -3.76
N TYR A 29 -22.72 -2.20 -4.11
CA TYR A 29 -21.37 -1.97 -3.59
C TYR A 29 -20.75 -0.67 -4.12
N ALA A 30 -20.85 -0.43 -5.44
CA ALA A 30 -20.35 0.79 -6.06
C ALA A 30 -21.02 2.04 -5.46
N GLN A 31 -22.33 1.99 -5.21
CA GLN A 31 -23.04 3.08 -4.56
C GLN A 31 -22.55 3.34 -3.13
N SER A 32 -22.21 2.29 -2.38
CA SER A 32 -21.60 2.43 -1.04
C SER A 32 -20.26 3.16 -1.10
N LEU A 33 -19.38 2.79 -2.05
CA LEU A 33 -18.09 3.48 -2.24
C LEU A 33 -18.29 4.95 -2.65
N LEU A 34 -19.19 5.22 -3.61
CA LEU A 34 -19.45 6.57 -4.10
C LEU A 34 -20.04 7.49 -3.02
N ASN A 35 -20.93 6.96 -2.18
CA ASN A 35 -21.48 7.70 -1.04
C ASN A 35 -20.36 8.09 -0.07
N HIS A 36 -19.51 7.12 0.29
CA HIS A 36 -18.40 7.39 1.20
C HIS A 36 -17.38 8.39 0.63
N ILE A 37 -17.05 8.26 -0.66
CA ILE A 37 -16.20 9.24 -1.36
C ILE A 37 -16.82 10.63 -1.25
N LYS A 38 -18.11 10.77 -1.57
CA LYS A 38 -18.81 12.06 -1.51
C LYS A 38 -18.77 12.68 -0.12
N ASP A 39 -18.89 11.88 0.94
CA ASP A 39 -18.88 12.35 2.33
C ASP A 39 -17.48 12.76 2.82
N ARG A 40 -16.42 12.26 2.17
CA ARG A 40 -15.02 12.41 2.61
C ARG A 40 -14.14 13.23 1.68
N ASP A 41 -14.59 13.52 0.45
CA ASP A 41 -13.72 14.12 -0.58
C ASP A 41 -13.17 15.49 -0.17
N ASP A 42 -13.98 16.33 0.47
CA ASP A 42 -13.55 17.65 0.98
C ASP A 42 -12.43 17.57 2.02
N ILE A 43 -12.30 16.42 2.69
CA ILE A 43 -11.32 16.18 3.75
C ILE A 43 -10.07 15.50 3.18
N VAL A 44 -10.26 14.35 2.50
CA VAL A 44 -9.15 13.47 2.09
C VAL A 44 -8.59 13.85 0.74
N LYS A 45 -9.43 14.32 -0.19
CA LYS A 45 -9.02 14.80 -1.50
C LYS A 45 -8.16 13.78 -2.26
N ALA A 46 -8.44 12.48 -2.11
CA ALA A 46 -7.71 11.42 -2.78
C ALA A 46 -7.92 11.43 -4.31
N TRP A 47 -9.06 12.00 -4.73
CA TRP A 47 -9.51 12.10 -6.10
C TRP A 47 -9.41 13.51 -6.69
N ALA A 48 -8.71 14.42 -6.00
CA ALA A 48 -8.67 15.86 -6.31
C ALA A 48 -8.33 16.20 -7.77
N TYR A 49 -7.80 15.23 -8.53
CA TYR A 49 -7.70 15.30 -9.99
C TYR A 49 -8.11 13.99 -10.65
N LEU A 50 -9.42 13.67 -10.63
CA LEU A 50 -10.07 12.64 -11.45
C LEU A 50 -9.98 12.88 -12.99
N GLY A 51 -8.97 13.64 -13.44
CA GLY A 51 -8.51 13.70 -14.84
C GLY A 51 -7.35 12.74 -15.16
N LYS A 52 -6.73 12.11 -14.15
CA LYS A 52 -5.76 10.98 -14.22
C LYS A 52 -5.18 10.84 -12.81
N THR A 53 -5.40 9.69 -12.17
CA THR A 53 -4.89 9.27 -10.85
C THR A 53 -3.84 10.21 -10.24
N THR A 54 -4.24 10.98 -9.24
CA THR A 54 -3.40 12.00 -8.62
C THR A 54 -2.07 11.41 -8.10
N THR A 55 -0.98 11.85 -8.72
CA THR A 55 0.42 11.56 -8.38
C THR A 55 1.11 12.92 -8.24
N THR A 56 2.12 13.06 -7.37
CA THR A 56 2.93 14.29 -7.36
C THR A 56 3.47 14.56 -8.77
N GLU A 57 3.55 15.82 -9.18
CA GLU A 57 4.05 16.17 -10.52
C GLU A 57 5.36 15.40 -10.82
N PHE A 58 5.37 14.64 -11.94
CA PHE A 58 6.48 13.79 -12.35
C PHE A 58 6.95 12.69 -11.37
N THR A 59 6.11 12.24 -10.42
CA THR A 59 6.48 11.21 -9.41
C THR A 59 7.61 11.63 -8.44
N VAL A 60 7.99 12.91 -8.44
CA VAL A 60 9.05 13.46 -7.58
C VAL A 60 8.42 14.13 -6.36
N THR A 61 8.71 13.61 -5.16
CA THR A 61 8.44 14.32 -3.89
C THR A 61 9.66 15.17 -3.53
N MET A 62 9.76 16.41 -4.04
CA MET A 62 10.84 17.34 -3.64
C MET A 62 10.38 18.65 -3.04
N HIS A 63 9.09 18.99 -3.05
CA HIS A 63 8.60 20.22 -2.44
C HIS A 63 7.19 20.05 -1.86
N ASN A 64 6.82 20.94 -0.94
CA ASN A 64 5.47 21.13 -0.35
C ASN A 64 4.34 21.41 -1.39
N SER A 65 4.59 21.17 -2.67
CA SER A 65 3.67 21.25 -3.79
C SER A 65 3.37 19.83 -4.30
N GLY A 66 2.91 18.97 -3.39
CA GLY A 66 2.17 17.76 -3.75
C GLY A 66 0.69 18.09 -3.99
N PRO A 67 -0.11 17.14 -4.49
CA PRO A 67 -1.55 17.32 -4.58
C PRO A 67 -2.16 17.54 -3.19
N ASP A 68 -3.30 18.25 -3.13
CA ASP A 68 -4.04 18.58 -1.90
C ASP A 68 -4.53 17.35 -1.10
N THR A 69 -4.20 16.14 -1.53
CA THR A 69 -4.51 14.90 -0.81
C THR A 69 -3.92 14.92 0.60
N THR A 70 -4.78 14.69 1.58
CA THR A 70 -4.41 14.67 2.99
C THR A 70 -4.32 13.23 3.52
N ASN A 71 -3.73 13.05 4.70
CA ASN A 71 -3.72 11.76 5.37
C ASN A 71 -5.09 11.49 6.03
N PRO A 72 -5.77 10.36 5.74
CA PRO A 72 -7.09 10.07 6.32
C PRO A 72 -7.11 10.03 7.86
N HIS A 73 -5.97 9.72 8.49
CA HIS A 73 -5.82 9.71 9.94
C HIS A 73 -5.69 11.10 10.57
N ASP A 74 -5.24 12.08 9.80
CA ASP A 74 -5.02 13.47 10.23
C ASP A 74 -4.92 14.38 8.98
N PRO A 75 -5.97 15.17 8.66
CA PRO A 75 -5.98 16.02 7.47
C PRO A 75 -4.87 17.09 7.46
N GLY A 76 -4.26 17.39 8.61
CA GLY A 76 -3.11 18.28 8.71
C GLY A 76 -1.77 17.65 8.30
N ARG A 77 -1.76 16.36 7.93
CA ARG A 77 -0.55 15.60 7.59
C ARG A 77 -0.54 15.14 6.15
N THR A 78 0.66 14.96 5.62
CA THR A 78 0.86 14.32 4.32
C THR A 78 0.55 12.82 4.38
N PRO A 79 -0.12 12.26 3.34
CA PRO A 79 -0.24 10.81 3.16
C PRO A 79 1.04 10.17 2.61
N GLY A 80 2.14 10.92 2.44
CA GLY A 80 3.34 10.48 1.74
C GLY A 80 3.23 10.73 0.23
N GLY A 81 4.02 10.03 -0.58
CA GLY A 81 3.98 10.18 -2.03
C GLY A 81 5.11 9.43 -2.75
N SER A 82 5.10 9.35 -4.08
CA SER A 82 4.20 10.06 -5.00
C SER A 82 2.80 9.47 -5.15
N SER A 83 2.57 8.19 -4.87
CA SER A 83 1.24 7.54 -4.94
C SER A 83 0.36 7.84 -3.72
N CYS A 84 0.26 9.12 -3.35
CA CYS A 84 -0.49 9.64 -2.22
C CYS A 84 -1.99 9.38 -2.31
N GLY A 85 -2.63 9.73 -3.44
CA GLY A 85 -4.06 9.50 -3.67
C GLY A 85 -4.43 8.02 -3.57
N SER A 86 -3.64 7.14 -4.20
CA SER A 86 -3.82 5.69 -4.15
C SER A 86 -3.82 5.14 -2.71
N ALA A 87 -2.85 5.56 -1.89
CA ALA A 87 -2.74 5.10 -0.51
C ALA A 87 -3.82 5.71 0.39
N ALA A 88 -4.14 7.00 0.20
CA ALA A 88 -5.16 7.70 0.96
C ALA A 88 -6.56 7.16 0.67
N ALA A 89 -6.89 6.87 -0.60
CA ALA A 89 -8.19 6.30 -0.97
C ALA A 89 -8.42 4.92 -0.34
N VAL A 90 -7.37 4.09 -0.28
CA VAL A 90 -7.46 2.77 0.36
C VAL A 90 -7.59 2.90 1.88
N ALA A 91 -6.78 3.76 2.50
CA ALA A 91 -6.80 4.01 3.94
C ALA A 91 -8.11 4.64 4.43
N ASP A 92 -8.72 5.50 3.62
CA ASP A 92 -9.99 6.15 3.93
C ASP A 92 -11.20 5.29 3.59
N PHE A 93 -11.04 4.06 3.11
CA PHE A 93 -12.15 3.18 2.70
C PHE A 93 -12.92 3.59 1.44
N GLN A 94 -12.36 4.49 0.62
CA GLN A 94 -12.97 4.93 -0.64
C GLN A 94 -12.91 3.86 -1.73
N VAL A 95 -11.85 3.04 -1.70
CA VAL A 95 -11.72 1.81 -2.51
C VAL A 95 -11.01 0.72 -1.68
N PRO A 96 -11.29 -0.57 -1.90
CA PRO A 96 -10.62 -1.66 -1.18
C PRO A 96 -9.17 -1.89 -1.65
N ILE A 97 -8.90 -1.59 -2.91
CA ILE A 97 -7.62 -1.79 -3.58
C ILE A 97 -7.31 -0.61 -4.50
N SER A 98 -6.03 -0.33 -4.70
CA SER A 98 -5.58 0.66 -5.68
C SER A 98 -4.20 0.32 -6.26
N LEU A 99 -3.87 0.94 -7.39
CA LEU A 99 -2.56 0.81 -8.04
C LEU A 99 -1.71 2.06 -7.77
N GLY A 100 -0.40 1.87 -7.74
CA GLY A 100 0.60 2.94 -7.72
C GLY A 100 1.84 2.57 -8.51
N ALA A 101 2.80 3.49 -8.57
CA ALA A 101 4.09 3.28 -9.21
C ALA A 101 5.19 3.73 -8.25
N GLN A 102 6.29 2.97 -8.20
CA GLN A 102 7.42 3.24 -7.34
C GLN A 102 8.73 3.26 -8.11
N THR A 103 9.44 4.38 -7.98
CA THR A 103 10.86 4.52 -8.32
C THR A 103 11.75 4.42 -7.09
N GLY A 104 11.45 5.20 -6.04
CA GLY A 104 12.32 5.38 -4.87
C GLY A 104 11.58 5.35 -3.52
N GLY A 105 10.53 4.54 -3.43
CA GLY A 105 9.68 4.43 -2.23
C GLY A 105 8.25 4.91 -2.40
N SER A 106 7.83 5.31 -3.61
CA SER A 106 6.52 5.93 -3.85
C SER A 106 5.29 5.04 -3.63
N ILE A 107 5.47 3.75 -3.33
CA ILE A 107 4.41 2.84 -2.86
C ILE A 107 4.55 2.61 -1.34
N ILE A 108 5.72 2.12 -0.90
CA ILE A 108 5.91 1.72 0.51
C ILE A 108 5.88 2.89 1.49
N ARG A 109 6.32 4.09 1.08
CA ARG A 109 6.32 5.30 1.91
C ARG A 109 4.88 5.78 2.18
N PRO A 110 4.04 6.05 1.16
CA PRO A 110 2.67 6.46 1.45
C PRO A 110 1.89 5.35 2.18
N ALA A 111 2.10 4.07 1.87
CA ALA A 111 1.47 2.98 2.61
C ALA A 111 1.81 3.00 4.11
N SER A 112 3.08 3.24 4.46
CA SER A 112 3.49 3.36 5.86
C SER A 112 2.89 4.59 6.55
N PHE A 113 2.65 5.67 5.81
CA PHE A 113 2.08 6.91 6.36
C PHE A 113 0.58 6.81 6.56
N THR A 114 -0.12 6.08 5.69
CA THR A 114 -1.58 5.90 5.74
C THR A 114 -2.01 4.59 6.40
N GLY A 115 -1.06 3.74 6.82
CA GLY A 115 -1.36 2.51 7.55
C GLY A 115 -2.01 1.42 6.70
N THR A 116 -1.73 1.37 5.40
CA THR A 116 -2.27 0.34 4.48
C THR A 116 -1.25 -0.76 4.21
N PHE A 117 -1.74 -1.93 3.79
CA PHE A 117 -0.88 -2.93 3.17
C PHE A 117 -0.46 -2.46 1.78
N ALA A 118 0.77 -2.74 1.39
CA ALA A 118 1.24 -2.45 0.05
C ALA A 118 2.31 -3.43 -0.40
N MET A 119 2.38 -3.62 -1.71
CA MET A 119 3.37 -4.48 -2.34
C MET A 119 3.95 -3.76 -3.54
N LYS A 120 5.28 -3.65 -3.57
CA LYS A 120 6.03 -3.39 -4.80
C LYS A 120 6.64 -4.72 -5.25
N PRO A 121 6.12 -5.37 -6.30
CA PRO A 121 6.69 -6.58 -6.88
C PRO A 121 8.14 -6.39 -7.31
N THR A 122 8.78 -7.49 -7.72
CA THR A 122 10.09 -7.44 -8.38
C THR A 122 10.02 -6.50 -9.60
N HIS A 123 11.10 -5.76 -9.83
CA HIS A 123 11.19 -4.86 -10.99
C HIS A 123 11.00 -5.67 -12.28
N ASN A 124 10.30 -5.11 -13.26
CA ASN A 124 9.87 -5.78 -14.50
C ASN A 124 8.90 -6.98 -14.35
N SER A 125 8.35 -7.27 -13.17
CA SER A 125 7.30 -8.30 -13.04
C SER A 125 5.94 -7.88 -13.62
N ILE A 126 5.72 -6.59 -13.83
CA ILE A 126 4.53 -6.03 -14.48
C ILE A 126 5.03 -5.09 -15.58
N SER A 127 4.43 -5.17 -16.77
CA SER A 127 4.72 -4.24 -17.87
C SER A 127 4.46 -2.80 -17.43
N THR A 128 5.40 -1.90 -17.72
CA THR A 128 5.24 -0.46 -17.54
C THR A 128 4.59 0.22 -18.74
N GLU A 129 4.12 -0.55 -19.73
CA GLU A 129 3.42 -0.01 -20.90
C GLU A 129 2.22 0.84 -20.48
N GLY A 130 2.11 2.03 -21.07
CA GLY A 130 1.08 3.01 -20.71
C GLY A 130 1.37 3.83 -19.45
N GLN A 131 2.41 3.49 -18.67
CA GLN A 131 2.90 4.33 -17.58
C GLN A 131 3.69 5.52 -18.15
N LYS A 132 3.52 6.70 -17.56
CA LYS A 132 4.48 7.79 -17.78
C LYS A 132 5.80 7.40 -17.13
N GLU A 133 6.84 7.28 -17.94
CA GLU A 133 8.18 6.93 -17.46
C GLU A 133 8.82 8.09 -16.70
N PHE A 134 9.41 7.77 -15.56
CA PHE A 134 10.28 8.65 -14.79
C PHE A 134 11.72 8.09 -14.73
N SER A 135 11.86 6.80 -14.44
CA SER A 135 13.14 6.08 -14.48
C SER A 135 12.95 4.62 -14.90
N PRO A 136 13.28 4.26 -16.15
CA PRO A 136 13.05 2.91 -16.67
C PRO A 136 13.72 1.79 -15.85
N THR A 137 14.83 2.10 -15.19
CA THR A 137 15.59 1.12 -14.40
C THR A 137 15.05 0.92 -12.98
N PHE A 138 14.06 1.71 -12.55
CA PHE A 138 13.54 1.67 -11.19
C PHE A 138 12.01 1.62 -11.11
N ASP A 139 11.33 2.21 -12.09
CA ASP A 139 9.87 2.29 -12.12
C ASP A 139 9.25 0.89 -12.05
N THR A 140 8.43 0.68 -11.03
CA THR A 140 7.70 -0.58 -10.82
C THR A 140 6.26 -0.26 -10.43
N PHE A 141 5.28 -0.83 -11.12
CA PHE A 141 3.91 -0.82 -10.64
C PHE A 141 3.79 -1.59 -9.32
N GLY A 142 2.78 -1.26 -8.52
CA GLY A 142 2.44 -2.08 -7.37
C GLY A 142 1.12 -1.65 -6.77
N PHE A 143 0.87 -2.17 -5.57
CA PHE A 143 -0.48 -2.33 -5.06
C PHE A 143 -0.62 -1.74 -3.67
N PHE A 144 -1.81 -1.22 -3.38
CA PHE A 144 -2.26 -0.91 -2.03
C PHE A 144 -3.56 -1.67 -1.75
N ALA A 145 -3.70 -2.15 -0.51
CA ALA A 145 -4.88 -2.86 -0.07
C ALA A 145 -5.10 -2.73 1.44
N ARG A 146 -6.24 -3.22 1.92
CA ARG A 146 -6.59 -3.27 3.35
C ARG A 146 -6.31 -4.61 4.01
N SER A 147 -5.96 -5.63 3.22
CA SER A 147 -5.64 -6.98 3.71
C SER A 147 -4.53 -7.62 2.86
N LEU A 148 -3.95 -8.71 3.37
CA LEU A 148 -2.97 -9.49 2.62
C LEU A 148 -3.64 -10.28 1.49
N GLU A 149 -4.85 -10.76 1.72
CA GLU A 149 -5.67 -11.51 0.77
C GLU A 149 -5.98 -10.66 -0.48
N ASP A 150 -6.23 -9.36 -0.29
CA ASP A 150 -6.44 -8.43 -1.41
C ASP A 150 -5.14 -8.18 -2.21
N LEU A 151 -3.98 -8.17 -1.55
CA LEU A 151 -2.69 -8.12 -2.27
C LEU A 151 -2.45 -9.41 -3.05
N GLN A 152 -2.82 -10.57 -2.51
CA GLN A 152 -2.74 -11.86 -3.21
C GLN A 152 -3.69 -11.91 -4.40
N LEU A 153 -4.91 -11.39 -4.25
CA LEU A 153 -5.88 -11.26 -5.34
C LEU A 153 -5.29 -10.42 -6.49
N LEU A 154 -4.71 -9.25 -6.19
CA LEU A 154 -4.03 -8.41 -7.18
C LEU A 154 -2.83 -9.11 -7.81
N ALA A 155 -2.01 -9.81 -7.03
CA ALA A 155 -0.90 -10.59 -7.57
C ALA A 155 -1.39 -11.65 -8.58
N GLY A 156 -2.52 -12.30 -8.31
CA GLY A 156 -3.18 -13.23 -9.23
C GLY A 156 -3.69 -12.56 -10.50
N VAL A 157 -4.36 -11.40 -10.37
CA VAL A 157 -4.87 -10.62 -11.53
C VAL A 157 -3.75 -10.19 -12.47
N PHE A 158 -2.62 -9.76 -11.92
CA PHE A 158 -1.43 -9.38 -12.69
C PHE A 158 -0.54 -10.58 -13.07
N ALA A 159 -0.98 -11.80 -12.77
CA ALA A 159 -0.27 -13.05 -13.04
C ALA A 159 1.21 -12.99 -12.61
N LEU A 160 1.47 -12.46 -11.41
CA LEU A 160 2.82 -12.39 -10.87
C LEU A 160 3.37 -13.81 -10.69
N GLN A 161 4.54 -14.06 -11.28
CA GLN A 161 5.23 -15.34 -11.19
C GLN A 161 6.57 -15.15 -10.51
N ASP A 162 6.84 -16.04 -9.56
CA ASP A 162 8.19 -16.22 -9.03
C ASP A 162 9.03 -17.02 -10.03
N ASP A 163 10.32 -16.71 -10.14
CA ASP A 163 11.28 -17.51 -10.94
C ASP A 163 11.33 -18.98 -10.50
N LYS A 164 10.97 -19.24 -9.24
CA LYS A 164 10.91 -20.57 -8.62
C LYS A 164 9.65 -20.64 -7.79
N SER A 165 8.98 -21.79 -7.83
CA SER A 165 7.82 -22.02 -6.99
C SER A 165 8.14 -21.71 -5.51
N PRO A 166 7.29 -20.94 -4.83
CA PRO A 166 7.49 -20.63 -3.42
C PRO A 166 7.56 -21.93 -2.62
N LYS A 167 8.48 -21.97 -1.66
CA LYS A 167 8.59 -23.08 -0.72
C LYS A 167 7.84 -22.70 0.54
N ASP A 168 7.02 -23.63 1.04
CA ASP A 168 6.47 -23.50 2.38
C ASP A 168 7.60 -23.67 3.40
N ILE A 169 8.05 -22.54 3.96
CA ILE A 169 9.08 -22.50 5.00
C ILE A 169 8.37 -22.35 6.33
N PRO A 170 8.43 -23.34 7.23
CA PRO A 170 7.94 -23.18 8.59
C PRO A 170 8.56 -21.95 9.25
N LEU A 171 7.79 -21.18 10.01
CA LEU A 171 8.27 -19.93 10.62
C LEU A 171 9.53 -20.15 11.49
N GLN A 172 9.66 -21.32 12.13
CA GLN A 172 10.82 -21.68 12.94
C GLN A 172 12.12 -21.81 12.13
N ASN A 173 12.00 -22.04 10.83
CA ASN A 173 13.12 -22.15 9.89
C ASN A 173 13.35 -20.83 9.13
N ALA A 174 12.50 -19.83 9.32
CA ALA A 174 12.66 -18.53 8.69
C ALA A 174 13.69 -17.68 9.45
N SER A 175 14.44 -16.88 8.70
CA SER A 175 15.38 -15.89 9.25
C SER A 175 15.09 -14.52 8.65
N VAL A 176 14.98 -13.51 9.50
CA VAL A 176 14.72 -12.12 9.11
C VAL A 176 15.84 -11.24 9.63
N ALA A 177 16.37 -10.38 8.75
CA ALA A 177 17.35 -9.37 9.13
C ALA A 177 16.68 -8.00 9.29
N LEU A 178 16.80 -7.40 10.47
CA LEU A 178 16.40 -6.01 10.73
C LEU A 178 17.59 -5.11 10.45
N ILE A 179 17.56 -4.42 9.31
CA ILE A 179 18.67 -3.59 8.86
C ILE A 179 18.41 -2.11 9.19
N ASN A 180 19.24 -1.57 10.07
CA ASN A 180 19.26 -0.14 10.34
C ASN A 180 19.94 0.58 9.17
N SER A 181 19.19 1.46 8.50
CA SER A 181 19.70 2.28 7.40
C SER A 181 20.75 3.30 7.90
N PRO A 182 21.56 3.89 7.01
CA PRO A 182 22.45 5.01 7.37
C PRO A 182 21.72 6.19 8.03
N PHE A 183 20.41 6.32 7.82
CA PHE A 183 19.56 7.36 8.39
C PHE A 183 18.88 6.94 9.71
N TRP A 184 19.12 5.72 10.22
CA TRP A 184 18.53 5.25 11.47
C TRP A 184 18.72 6.18 12.68
N PRO A 185 19.85 6.90 12.85
CA PRO A 185 19.98 7.88 13.91
C PRO A 185 18.94 9.03 13.86
N ARG A 186 18.26 9.23 12.72
CA ARG A 186 17.19 10.21 12.54
C ARG A 186 15.79 9.60 12.66
N ALA A 187 15.67 8.29 12.92
CA ALA A 187 14.37 7.64 13.06
C ALA A 187 13.63 8.18 14.30
N GLY A 188 12.37 8.56 14.10
CA GLY A 188 11.52 9.02 15.20
C GLY A 188 11.16 7.89 16.17
N PRO A 189 10.73 8.22 17.39
CA PRO A 189 10.42 7.23 18.43
C PRO A 189 9.34 6.24 18.00
N GLY A 190 8.34 6.69 17.22
CA GLY A 190 7.30 5.80 16.66
C GLY A 190 7.86 4.72 15.74
N THR A 191 8.77 5.07 14.83
CA THR A 191 9.44 4.11 13.94
C THR A 191 10.29 3.13 14.72
N VAL A 192 11.07 3.61 15.70
CA VAL A 192 11.91 2.75 16.55
C VAL A 192 11.04 1.75 17.34
N ALA A 193 9.94 2.22 17.92
CA ALA A 193 9.00 1.37 18.66
C ALA A 193 8.32 0.34 17.75
N ALA A 194 7.86 0.74 16.56
CA ALA A 194 7.22 -0.16 15.60
C ALA A 194 8.17 -1.28 15.12
N MET A 195 9.41 -0.94 14.78
CA MET A 195 10.43 -1.91 14.38
C MET A 195 10.78 -2.88 15.52
N SER A 196 10.87 -2.38 16.75
CA SER A 196 11.12 -3.21 17.94
C SER A 196 9.96 -4.16 18.23
N LYS A 197 8.72 -3.68 18.06
CA LYS A 197 7.50 -4.49 18.18
C LYS A 197 7.47 -5.59 17.12
N ALA A 198 7.76 -5.27 15.86
CA ALA A 198 7.83 -6.25 14.78
C ALA A 198 8.89 -7.34 15.06
N ALA A 199 10.08 -6.94 15.53
CA ALA A 199 11.13 -7.88 15.94
C ALA A 199 10.64 -8.86 17.02
N THR A 200 9.91 -8.34 18.01
CA THR A 200 9.38 -9.12 19.14
C THR A 200 8.32 -10.12 18.66
N ILE A 201 7.39 -9.68 17.80
CA ILE A 201 6.37 -10.56 17.22
C ILE A 201 7.03 -11.71 16.45
N LEU A 202 8.00 -11.41 15.58
CA LEU A 202 8.71 -12.43 14.80
C LEU A 202 9.43 -13.46 15.69
N LYS A 203 10.19 -12.98 16.69
CA LYS A 203 10.89 -13.86 17.65
C LYS A 203 9.92 -14.75 18.43
N ASN A 204 8.80 -14.20 18.88
CA ASN A 204 7.78 -14.96 19.62
C ASN A 204 7.11 -16.01 18.73
N SER A 205 7.06 -15.80 17.41
CA SER A 205 6.61 -16.78 16.42
C SER A 205 7.67 -17.82 16.03
N GLY A 206 8.84 -17.81 16.68
CA GLY A 206 9.94 -18.74 16.43
C GLY A 206 10.89 -18.35 15.28
N VAL A 207 10.71 -17.19 14.67
CA VAL A 207 11.57 -16.71 13.57
C VAL A 207 12.93 -16.27 14.14
N LYS A 208 14.02 -16.67 13.48
CA LYS A 208 15.36 -16.14 13.80
C LYS A 208 15.43 -14.67 13.35
N VAL A 209 15.74 -13.75 14.26
CA VAL A 209 15.83 -12.32 13.95
C VAL A 209 17.21 -11.77 14.28
N ASP A 210 17.94 -11.36 13.23
CA ASP A 210 19.27 -10.77 13.32
C ASP A 210 19.18 -9.24 13.11
N VAL A 211 19.89 -8.43 13.89
CA VAL A 211 19.92 -6.97 13.71
C VAL A 211 21.24 -6.56 13.08
N GLY A 212 21.17 -5.89 11.93
CA GLY A 212 22.32 -5.46 11.15
C GLY A 212 22.32 -3.96 10.87
N ARG A 213 23.40 -3.51 10.24
CA ARG A 213 23.55 -2.19 9.63
C ARG A 213 24.11 -2.40 8.23
N PHE A 214 23.77 -1.52 7.29
CA PHE A 214 24.55 -1.44 6.07
C PHE A 214 25.97 -0.99 6.44
N SER A 215 26.93 -1.92 6.43
CA SER A 215 28.33 -1.54 6.37
C SER A 215 28.56 -0.95 4.99
N LYS A 216 29.20 0.22 4.90
CA LYS A 216 29.90 0.55 3.67
C LYS A 216 30.84 -0.63 3.41
N GLY A 217 30.64 -1.32 2.28
CA GLY A 217 31.66 -2.26 1.80
C GLY A 217 33.01 -1.52 1.67
N PRO A 218 34.12 -2.27 1.60
CA PRO A 218 35.43 -1.68 1.39
C PRO A 218 35.45 -0.72 0.19
#